data_AF-A0AAJ2W5S8-F1
#
_entry.id   AF-A0AAJ2W5S8-F1
#
_cell.length_a   1.000
_cell.length_b   1.000
_cell.length_c   1.000
_cell.angle_alpha   90.00
_cell.angle_beta   90.00
_cell.angle_gamma   90.00
#
_symmetry.space_group_name_H-M   'P 1'
#
loop_
_entity.id
_entity.type
_entity.pdbx_description
1 polymer ?
#
loop_
_entity_poly.entity_id
_entity_poly.type
_entity_poly.pdbx_seq_one_letter_code
_entity_poly.pdbx_strand_id
1 'polypeptide(L)'
;MQVRNPYERTVSTFDVEAWVPQVVSKMDGSKTAEELGWAVAPAVPRGDVEAIIDALAEERLLAVSAPSRDVSGRHSRQLRLFDDMLASGDLIDASTSDGAQSILRNSRVAVVGVGGAGSWVVQALASAGVGNLDVIDADVVEVSNLNRQVLFRLEDVGSIKVEAARRRVEQIDPSIRVTSRNRTIRTVAALREIIAGCDLVINCADHPTVTLASDIVAEACMAMGIPHIVGGAYGAVLGAPGVSVIPGETVCWFCVRATASRCIADSLGFHQGAGSLDPGVACACCSSP
;
A
#
# COMPACT_ATOMS: atom_id res chain seq x y z
N MET A 1 9.86 -34.82 1.57
CA MET A 1 9.44 -33.44 1.25
C MET A 1 10.70 -32.58 1.21
N GLN A 2 11.31 -32.40 0.03
CA GLN A 2 12.51 -31.58 -0.11
C GLN A 2 12.09 -30.11 -0.14
N VAL A 3 12.53 -29.34 0.86
CA VAL A 3 12.36 -27.89 0.91
C VAL A 3 13.27 -27.30 -0.17
N ARG A 4 12.69 -26.82 -1.27
CA ARG A 4 13.45 -26.06 -2.29
C ARG A 4 14.01 -24.79 -1.66
N ASN A 5 15.25 -24.46 -2.02
CA ASN A 5 15.94 -23.27 -1.55
C ASN A 5 15.19 -22.01 -2.06
N PRO A 6 14.61 -21.17 -1.18
CA PRO A 6 13.82 -20.01 -1.58
C PRO A 6 14.64 -18.89 -2.26
N TYR A 7 15.98 -19.02 -2.31
CA TYR A 7 16.89 -18.09 -2.97
C TYR A 7 17.40 -18.58 -4.33
N GLU A 8 17.05 -19.80 -4.75
CA GLU A 8 17.23 -20.18 -6.15
C GLU A 8 16.27 -19.34 -6.98
N ARG A 9 16.79 -18.31 -7.67
CA ARG A 9 16.03 -17.65 -8.72
C ARG A 9 15.56 -18.73 -9.68
N THR A 10 14.25 -18.85 -9.85
CA THR A 10 13.68 -19.63 -10.93
C THR A 10 14.08 -18.92 -12.22
N VAL A 11 15.18 -19.36 -12.83
CA VAL A 11 15.58 -18.92 -14.16
C VAL A 11 14.89 -19.86 -15.13
N SER A 12 13.85 -19.37 -15.80
CA SER A 12 13.29 -20.09 -16.94
C SER A 12 14.32 -20.03 -18.07
N THR A 13 14.91 -21.19 -18.38
CA THR A 13 15.82 -21.35 -19.51
C THR A 13 15.03 -21.89 -20.69
N PHE A 14 15.07 -21.17 -21.81
CA PHE A 14 14.41 -21.56 -23.04
C PHE A 14 15.47 -21.90 -24.07
N ASP A 15 15.41 -23.12 -24.62
CA ASP A 15 16.18 -23.47 -25.81
C ASP A 15 15.45 -22.89 -27.02
N VAL A 16 16.04 -21.86 -27.62
CA VAL A 16 15.43 -21.13 -28.75
C VAL A 16 16.39 -21.08 -29.93
N GLU A 17 15.82 -21.01 -31.13
CA GLU A 17 16.58 -20.81 -32.34
C GLU A 17 17.26 -19.42 -32.35
N ALA A 18 18.39 -19.30 -33.06
CA ALA A 18 19.24 -18.10 -33.02
C ALA A 18 18.56 -16.80 -33.49
N TRP A 19 17.44 -16.89 -34.22
CA TRP A 19 16.65 -15.75 -34.66
C TRP A 19 15.71 -15.22 -33.57
N VAL A 20 15.31 -16.04 -32.59
CA VAL A 20 14.33 -15.67 -31.55
C VAL A 20 14.82 -14.50 -30.71
N PRO A 21 16.05 -14.47 -30.15
CA PRO A 21 16.55 -13.31 -29.42
C PRO A 21 16.63 -12.04 -30.28
N GLN A 22 16.84 -12.18 -31.59
CA GLN A 22 16.90 -11.04 -32.51
C GLN A 22 15.51 -10.42 -32.69
N VAL A 23 14.47 -11.25 -32.82
CA VAL A 23 13.08 -10.79 -32.91
C VAL A 23 12.68 -10.11 -31.60
N VAL A 24 12.93 -10.75 -30.46
CA VAL A 24 12.64 -10.18 -29.12
C VAL A 24 13.32 -8.83 -28.93
N SER A 25 14.57 -8.67 -29.35
CA SER A 25 15.30 -7.39 -29.25
C SER A 25 14.68 -6.24 -30.06
N LYS A 26 13.80 -6.55 -31.01
CA LYS A 26 13.13 -5.60 -31.92
C LYS A 26 11.66 -5.39 -31.58
N MET A 27 11.12 -6.15 -30.62
CA MET A 27 9.77 -6.01 -30.10
C MET A 27 9.68 -4.77 -29.21
N ASP A 28 9.30 -3.65 -29.82
CA ASP A 28 9.05 -2.38 -29.15
C ASP A 28 7.57 -1.98 -29.13
N GLY A 29 6.69 -2.90 -29.53
CA GLY A 29 5.25 -2.69 -29.63
C GLY A 29 4.79 -1.89 -30.86
N SER A 30 5.71 -1.41 -31.70
CA SER A 30 5.37 -0.59 -32.88
C SER A 30 5.27 -1.38 -34.19
N LYS A 31 5.82 -2.60 -34.23
CA LYS A 31 5.94 -3.43 -35.43
C LYS A 31 4.96 -4.60 -35.39
N THR A 32 4.39 -4.92 -36.54
CA THR A 32 3.62 -6.15 -36.77
C THR A 32 4.52 -7.39 -36.75
N ALA A 33 3.94 -8.58 -36.57
CA ALA A 33 4.68 -9.84 -36.60
C ALA A 33 5.43 -10.05 -37.94
N GLU A 34 4.84 -9.58 -39.05
CA GLU A 34 5.45 -9.64 -40.38
C GLU A 34 6.67 -8.72 -40.49
N GLU A 35 6.57 -7.47 -40.02
CA GLU A 35 7.70 -6.53 -39.99
C GLU A 35 8.82 -7.01 -39.08
N LEU A 36 8.50 -7.65 -37.95
CA LEU A 36 9.48 -8.25 -37.05
C LEU A 36 10.23 -9.42 -37.72
N GLY A 37 9.51 -10.28 -38.45
CA GLY A 37 10.09 -11.40 -39.20
C GLY A 37 11.05 -10.95 -40.29
N TRP A 38 10.77 -9.83 -40.97
CA TRP A 38 11.67 -9.24 -41.96
C TRP A 38 12.84 -8.46 -41.37
N ALA A 39 12.74 -8.01 -40.12
CA ALA A 39 13.76 -7.20 -39.48
C ALA A 39 14.97 -7.99 -38.94
N VAL A 40 14.97 -9.32 -39.07
CA VAL A 40 16.01 -10.25 -38.61
C VAL A 40 16.60 -11.06 -39.76
N ALA A 41 17.81 -11.62 -39.56
CA ALA A 41 18.51 -12.40 -40.59
C ALA A 41 18.85 -13.82 -40.07
N PRO A 42 18.44 -14.90 -40.78
CA PRO A 42 17.59 -14.90 -41.98
C PRO A 42 16.17 -14.40 -41.68
N ALA A 43 15.45 -13.97 -42.71
CA ALA A 43 14.05 -13.54 -42.55
C ALA A 43 13.19 -14.72 -42.08
N VAL A 44 12.34 -14.46 -41.10
CA VAL A 44 11.53 -15.48 -40.43
C VAL A 44 10.07 -15.35 -40.88
N PRO A 45 9.36 -16.46 -41.17
CA PRO A 45 7.94 -16.43 -41.49
C PRO A 45 7.10 -15.83 -40.35
N ARG A 46 6.04 -15.10 -40.72
CA ARG A 46 5.10 -14.49 -39.77
C ARG A 46 4.58 -15.48 -38.71
N GLY A 47 4.24 -16.70 -39.11
CA GLY A 47 3.67 -17.70 -38.21
C GLY A 47 4.62 -18.12 -37.08
N ASP A 48 5.92 -18.19 -37.35
CA ASP A 48 6.92 -18.52 -36.33
C ASP A 48 7.11 -17.35 -35.34
N VAL A 49 7.04 -16.11 -35.85
CA VAL A 49 7.07 -14.91 -35.00
C VAL A 49 5.83 -14.84 -34.11
N GLU A 50 4.63 -15.11 -34.64
CA GLU A 50 3.39 -15.16 -33.88
C GLU A 50 3.46 -16.24 -32.78
N ALA A 51 3.97 -17.43 -33.10
CA ALA A 51 4.15 -18.50 -32.12
C ALA A 51 5.07 -18.11 -30.95
N ILE A 52 6.15 -17.36 -31.22
CA ILE A 52 7.01 -16.83 -30.15
C ILE A 52 6.30 -15.74 -29.35
N ILE A 53 5.54 -14.85 -29.98
CA ILE A 53 4.77 -13.82 -29.28
C ILE A 53 3.78 -14.48 -28.32
N ASP A 54 3.04 -15.49 -28.79
CA ASP A 54 2.07 -16.22 -27.99
C ASP A 54 2.74 -16.96 -26.82
N ALA A 55 3.86 -17.66 -27.07
CA ALA A 55 4.61 -18.33 -26.01
C ALA A 55 5.14 -17.36 -24.94
N LEU A 56 5.67 -16.20 -25.35
CA LEU A 56 6.11 -15.18 -24.40
C LEU A 56 4.95 -14.54 -23.64
N ALA A 57 3.77 -14.41 -24.26
CA ALA A 57 2.56 -13.92 -23.59
C ALA A 57 2.02 -14.94 -22.56
N GLU A 58 2.01 -16.23 -22.89
CA GLU A 58 1.61 -17.32 -21.99
C GLU A 58 2.51 -17.38 -20.74
N GLU A 59 3.82 -17.22 -20.93
CA GLU A 59 4.81 -17.12 -19.84
C GLU A 59 4.79 -15.77 -19.11
N ARG A 60 3.89 -14.85 -19.49
CA ARG A 60 3.77 -13.47 -18.95
C ARG A 60 5.07 -12.67 -19.05
N LEU A 61 5.86 -12.94 -20.08
CA LEU A 61 7.09 -12.22 -20.43
C LEU A 61 6.82 -11.02 -21.34
N LEU A 62 5.61 -10.93 -21.92
CA LEU A 62 5.12 -9.75 -22.62
C LEU A 62 4.08 -9.04 -21.77
N ALA A 63 4.21 -7.72 -21.68
CA ALA A 63 3.16 -6.85 -21.20
C ALA A 63 2.53 -6.13 -22.39
N VAL A 64 1.20 -6.15 -22.48
CA VAL A 64 0.48 -5.25 -23.39
C VAL A 64 0.49 -3.87 -22.73
N SER A 65 1.54 -3.10 -23.01
CA SER A 65 1.61 -1.72 -22.55
C SER A 65 0.87 -0.83 -23.56
N ALA A 66 0.12 0.15 -23.06
CA ALA A 66 -0.33 1.24 -23.90
C ALA A 66 0.90 1.87 -24.61
N PRO A 67 0.76 2.39 -25.85
CA PRO A 67 1.87 3.01 -26.55
C PRO A 67 2.57 3.99 -25.63
N SER A 68 3.92 3.90 -25.56
CA SER A 68 4.70 4.66 -24.60
C SER A 68 4.36 6.15 -24.72
N ARG A 69 3.54 6.65 -23.80
CA ARG A 69 3.26 8.07 -23.72
C ARG A 69 4.52 8.75 -23.22
N ASP A 70 4.84 9.91 -23.78
CA ASP A 70 5.83 10.79 -23.16
C ASP A 70 5.24 11.34 -21.86
N VAL A 71 5.47 10.61 -20.77
CA VAL A 71 5.05 10.99 -19.43
C VAL A 71 6.23 11.71 -18.79
N SER A 72 6.10 13.02 -18.66
CA SER A 72 7.07 13.86 -17.98
C SER A 72 6.61 14.23 -16.56
N GLY A 73 7.52 14.75 -15.75
CA GLY A 73 7.24 15.19 -14.38
C GLY A 73 7.52 14.13 -13.31
N ARG A 74 7.32 14.52 -12.05
CA ARG A 74 7.77 13.78 -10.86
C ARG A 74 7.19 12.37 -10.71
N HIS A 75 5.98 12.12 -11.21
CA HIS A 75 5.28 10.84 -11.09
C HIS A 75 5.38 9.96 -12.35
N SER A 76 6.26 10.29 -13.30
CA SER A 76 6.35 9.55 -14.57
C SER A 76 6.59 8.05 -14.41
N ARG A 77 7.43 7.64 -13.45
CA ARG A 77 7.67 6.22 -13.14
C ARG A 77 6.47 5.54 -12.49
N GLN A 78 5.74 6.27 -11.66
CA GLN A 78 4.53 5.77 -11.01
C GLN A 78 3.38 5.62 -12.00
N LEU A 79 3.25 6.53 -12.98
CA LEU A 79 2.24 6.44 -14.03
C LEU A 79 2.44 5.19 -14.89
N ARG A 80 3.69 4.81 -15.19
CA ARG A 80 4.00 3.53 -15.86
C ARG A 80 3.57 2.32 -15.05
N LEU A 81 3.80 2.35 -13.73
CA LEU A 81 3.29 1.30 -12.84
C LEU A 81 1.76 1.21 -12.91
N PHE A 82 1.04 2.33 -12.95
CA PHE A 82 -0.41 2.31 -13.11
C PHE A 82 -0.84 1.80 -14.48
N ASP A 83 -0.12 2.11 -15.55
CA ASP A 83 -0.39 1.54 -16.88
C ASP A 83 -0.27 0.00 -16.85
N ASP A 84 0.77 -0.54 -16.19
CA ASP A 84 0.95 -1.97 -16.03
C ASP A 84 -0.17 -2.61 -15.19
N MET A 85 -0.59 -1.97 -14.09
CA MET A 85 -1.69 -2.44 -13.24
C MET A 85 -3.06 -2.37 -13.93
N LEU A 86 -3.26 -1.39 -14.82
CA LEU A 86 -4.46 -1.30 -15.66
C LEU A 86 -4.47 -2.42 -16.69
N ALA A 87 -3.33 -2.72 -17.30
CA ALA A 87 -3.20 -3.81 -18.27
C ALA A 87 -3.43 -5.19 -17.62
N SER A 88 -3.04 -5.39 -16.35
CA SER A 88 -3.32 -6.62 -15.61
C SER A 88 -4.72 -6.70 -15.02
N GLY A 89 -5.47 -5.59 -14.99
CA GLY A 89 -6.79 -5.50 -14.34
C GLY A 89 -6.73 -5.39 -12.82
N ASP A 90 -5.56 -5.11 -12.24
CA ASP A 90 -5.37 -4.97 -10.78
C ASP A 90 -5.81 -3.58 -10.27
N LEU A 91 -5.95 -2.59 -11.16
CA LEU A 91 -6.40 -1.24 -10.82
C LEU A 91 -7.86 -1.03 -11.22
N ILE A 92 -8.75 -1.00 -10.21
CA ILE A 92 -10.21 -1.10 -10.42
C ILE A 92 -10.87 0.29 -10.52
N ASP A 93 -10.36 1.28 -9.78
CA ASP A 93 -11.04 2.57 -9.62
C ASP A 93 -10.64 3.64 -10.63
N ALA A 94 -9.78 3.32 -11.60
CA ALA A 94 -9.43 4.23 -12.68
C ALA A 94 -9.42 3.52 -14.04
N SER A 95 -9.71 4.28 -15.09
CA SER A 95 -9.63 3.83 -16.48
C SER A 95 -8.32 4.22 -17.17
N THR A 96 -7.51 5.08 -16.53
CA THR A 96 -6.23 5.59 -17.07
C THR A 96 -5.25 5.85 -15.92
N SER A 97 -3.95 5.81 -16.20
CA SER A 97 -2.91 6.11 -15.22
C SER A 97 -2.96 7.54 -14.70
N ASP A 98 -3.25 8.51 -15.59
CA ASP A 98 -3.52 9.91 -15.18
C ASP A 98 -4.74 10.00 -14.26
N GLY A 99 -5.79 9.22 -14.54
CA GLY A 99 -6.97 9.09 -13.69
C GLY A 99 -6.63 8.57 -12.30
N ALA A 100 -5.85 7.49 -12.22
CA ALA A 100 -5.36 6.94 -10.95
C ALA A 100 -4.55 7.97 -10.15
N GLN A 101 -3.66 8.70 -10.82
CA GLN A 101 -2.90 9.77 -10.18
C GLN A 101 -3.79 10.95 -9.75
N SER A 102 -4.84 11.27 -10.52
CA SER A 102 -5.83 12.29 -10.18
C SER A 102 -6.61 11.91 -8.93
N ILE A 103 -7.00 10.63 -8.78
CA ILE A 103 -7.61 10.11 -7.56
C ILE A 103 -6.71 10.39 -6.36
N LEU A 104 -5.44 9.98 -6.41
CA LEU A 104 -4.48 10.24 -5.33
C LEU A 104 -4.37 11.74 -4.99
N ARG A 105 -4.27 12.61 -6.00
CA ARG A 105 -4.19 14.07 -5.79
C ARG A 105 -5.44 14.64 -5.14
N ASN A 106 -6.61 14.05 -5.36
CA ASN A 106 -7.85 14.52 -4.76
C ASN A 106 -8.15 13.85 -3.42
N SER A 107 -7.47 12.74 -3.11
CA SER A 107 -7.68 12.02 -1.85
C SER A 107 -7.25 12.81 -0.62
N ARG A 108 -7.94 12.55 0.48
CA ARG A 108 -7.63 12.99 1.83
C ARG A 108 -7.38 11.80 2.74
N VAL A 109 -6.15 11.68 3.21
CA VAL A 109 -5.69 10.56 4.04
C VAL A 109 -5.32 11.05 5.44
N ALA A 110 -5.85 10.41 6.47
CA ALA A 110 -5.45 10.67 7.86
C ALA A 110 -4.45 9.62 8.33
N VAL A 111 -3.34 10.05 8.92
CA VAL A 111 -2.32 9.18 9.53
C VAL A 111 -2.30 9.42 11.04
N VAL A 112 -2.67 8.40 11.82
CA VAL A 112 -2.71 8.43 13.28
C VAL A 112 -1.39 7.88 13.82
N GLY A 113 -0.57 8.75 14.42
CA GLY A 113 0.78 8.46 14.88
C GLY A 113 1.81 8.70 13.77
N VAL A 114 2.77 9.60 14.03
CA VAL A 114 3.88 9.96 13.13
C VAL A 114 5.22 9.55 13.74
N GLY A 115 5.22 8.37 14.39
CA GLY A 115 6.39 7.72 14.95
C GLY A 115 7.18 6.92 13.90
N GLY A 116 7.69 5.75 14.30
CA GLY A 116 8.51 4.88 13.43
C GLY A 116 7.82 4.56 12.09
N ALA A 117 6.73 3.80 12.13
CA ALA A 117 5.98 3.43 10.92
C ALA A 117 5.31 4.65 10.25
N GLY A 118 4.65 5.49 11.05
CA GLY A 118 3.88 6.63 10.55
C GLY A 118 4.71 7.62 9.74
N SER A 119 5.95 7.88 10.14
CA SER A 119 6.85 8.76 9.38
C SER A 119 7.13 8.25 7.96
N TRP A 120 7.32 6.93 7.80
CA TRP A 120 7.51 6.31 6.48
C TRP A 120 6.24 6.29 5.66
N VAL A 121 5.08 6.05 6.29
CA VAL A 121 3.78 6.12 5.63
C VAL A 121 3.53 7.52 5.07
N VAL A 122 3.70 8.57 5.88
CA VAL A 122 3.54 9.96 5.43
C VAL A 122 4.53 10.31 4.32
N GLN A 123 5.79 9.90 4.44
CA GLN A 123 6.80 10.08 3.39
C GLN A 123 6.37 9.41 2.07
N ALA A 124 5.87 8.18 2.13
CA ALA A 124 5.42 7.43 0.96
C ALA A 124 4.18 8.05 0.31
N LEU A 125 3.16 8.40 1.09
CA LEU A 125 1.94 9.06 0.61
C LEU A 125 2.27 10.41 -0.06
N ALA A 126 3.15 11.20 0.56
CA ALA A 126 3.60 12.46 -0.02
C ALA A 126 4.38 12.25 -1.33
N SER A 127 5.23 11.23 -1.38
CA SER A 127 6.01 10.91 -2.59
C SER A 127 5.12 10.38 -3.72
N ALA A 128 4.02 9.69 -3.39
CA ALA A 128 3.03 9.18 -4.34
C ALA A 128 2.06 10.26 -4.86
N GLY A 129 2.06 11.45 -4.23
CA GLY A 129 1.23 12.59 -4.64
C GLY A 129 -0.19 12.57 -4.07
N VAL A 130 -0.37 12.03 -2.86
CA VAL A 130 -1.63 12.20 -2.11
C VAL A 130 -1.82 13.66 -1.76
N GLY A 131 -2.92 14.28 -2.21
CA GLY A 131 -3.03 15.74 -2.16
C GLY A 131 -3.38 16.33 -0.81
N ASN A 132 -4.04 15.57 0.08
CA ASN A 132 -4.43 16.08 1.40
C ASN A 132 -4.04 15.07 2.50
N LEU A 133 -3.21 15.51 3.45
CA LEU A 133 -2.72 14.70 4.55
C LEU A 133 -3.10 15.31 5.90
N ASP A 134 -3.87 14.58 6.70
CA ASP A 134 -4.09 14.91 8.11
C ASP A 134 -3.11 14.10 8.96
N VAL A 135 -2.11 14.75 9.55
CA VAL A 135 -1.07 14.10 10.38
C VAL A 135 -1.35 14.33 11.85
N ILE A 136 -1.52 13.26 12.61
CA ILE A 136 -1.99 13.31 14.01
C ILE A 136 -0.95 12.67 14.91
N ASP A 137 -0.33 13.47 15.77
CA ASP A 137 0.64 13.03 16.77
C ASP A 137 0.73 14.11 17.86
N ALA A 138 1.08 13.75 19.10
CA ALA A 138 1.17 14.70 20.22
C ALA A 138 2.61 14.97 20.67
N ASP A 139 3.58 14.26 20.12
CA ASP A 139 4.94 14.27 20.62
C ASP A 139 5.78 15.39 20.00
N VAL A 140 6.95 15.59 20.61
CA VAL A 140 8.05 16.39 20.08
C VAL A 140 9.12 15.47 19.48
N VAL A 141 9.92 16.02 18.57
CA VAL A 141 11.05 15.30 17.96
C VAL A 141 12.18 15.19 18.99
N GLU A 142 12.64 13.96 19.22
CA GLU A 142 13.81 13.68 20.06
C GLU A 142 14.99 13.14 19.24
N VAL A 143 16.21 13.29 19.76
CA VAL A 143 17.42 12.71 19.12
C VAL A 143 17.29 11.19 18.91
N SER A 144 16.66 10.50 19.86
CA SER A 144 16.37 9.06 19.80
C SER A 144 15.47 8.66 18.63
N ASN A 145 14.74 9.61 18.03
CA ASN A 145 13.80 9.36 16.94
C ASN A 145 14.51 9.28 15.58
N LEU A 146 15.64 9.96 15.43
CA LEU A 146 16.33 10.15 14.15
C LEU A 146 16.86 8.84 13.53
N ASN A 147 16.98 7.77 14.32
CA ASN A 147 17.42 6.46 13.83
C ASN A 147 16.38 5.71 13.01
N ARG A 148 15.09 6.07 13.10
CA ARG A 148 13.98 5.31 12.50
C ARG A 148 12.86 6.15 11.94
N GLN A 149 12.74 7.42 12.34
CA GLN A 149 11.65 8.30 11.92
C GLN A 149 12.12 9.21 10.77
N VAL A 150 11.84 8.79 9.53
CA VAL A 150 12.47 9.35 8.31
C VAL A 150 12.17 10.83 8.05
N LEU A 151 11.07 11.34 8.62
CA LEU A 151 10.65 12.72 8.38
C LEU A 151 11.49 13.74 9.16
N PHE A 152 12.20 13.31 10.20
CA PHE A 152 12.82 14.23 11.16
C PHE A 152 14.33 14.27 10.99
N ARG A 153 14.90 15.48 11.11
CA ARG A 153 16.33 15.72 11.10
C ARG A 153 16.82 16.29 12.42
N LEU A 154 18.15 16.39 12.55
CA LEU A 154 18.77 16.95 13.74
C LEU A 154 18.29 18.37 14.05
N GLU A 155 18.02 19.17 13.01
CA GLU A 155 17.45 20.53 13.13
C GLU A 155 16.01 20.57 13.66
N ASP A 156 15.26 19.46 13.58
CA ASP A 156 13.89 19.38 14.06
C ASP A 156 13.80 19.05 15.55
N VAL A 157 14.89 18.65 16.20
CA VAL A 157 14.87 18.24 17.62
C VAL A 157 14.29 19.35 18.51
N GLY A 158 13.30 18.99 19.31
CA GLY A 158 12.53 19.91 20.16
C GLY A 158 11.29 20.52 19.48
N SER A 159 11.13 20.35 18.16
CA SER A 159 9.91 20.76 17.45
C SER A 159 8.76 19.78 17.68
N ILE A 160 7.53 20.26 17.56
CA ILE A 160 6.33 19.40 17.49
C ILE A 160 6.42 18.51 16.24
N LYS A 161 6.22 17.18 16.39
CA LYS A 161 6.36 16.21 15.30
C LYS A 161 5.49 16.53 14.09
N VAL A 162 4.21 16.85 14.31
CA VAL A 162 3.27 17.13 13.20
C VAL A 162 3.64 18.38 12.41
N GLU A 163 4.33 19.36 13.01
CA GLU A 163 4.81 20.55 12.31
C GLU A 163 6.09 20.25 11.53
N ALA A 164 7.02 19.49 12.12
CA ALA A 164 8.21 19.01 11.42
C ALA A 164 7.84 18.12 10.22
N ALA A 165 6.86 17.22 10.40
CA ALA A 165 6.32 16.39 9.33
C ALA A 165 5.72 17.23 8.20
N ARG A 166 4.92 18.26 8.53
CA ARG A 166 4.38 19.19 7.53
C ARG A 166 5.48 19.88 6.72
N ARG A 167 6.48 20.47 7.39
CA ARG A 167 7.62 21.10 6.70
C ARG A 167 8.31 20.11 5.75
N ARG A 168 8.49 18.87 6.19
CA ARG A 168 9.11 17.83 5.37
C ARG A 168 8.27 17.46 4.15
N VAL A 169 6.95 17.33 4.30
CA VAL A 169 6.03 17.08 3.20
C VAL A 169 6.02 18.23 2.20
N GLU A 170 6.00 19.48 2.65
CA GLU A 170 6.08 20.66 1.78
C GLU A 170 7.38 20.70 0.96
N GLN A 171 8.49 20.19 1.51
CA GLN A 171 9.75 20.01 0.75
C GLN A 171 9.69 18.87 -0.27
N ILE A 172 8.87 17.83 -0.02
CA ILE A 172 8.67 16.72 -0.95
C ILE A 172 7.78 17.18 -2.10
N ASP A 173 6.63 17.77 -1.79
CA ASP A 173 5.69 18.30 -2.76
C ASP A 173 4.93 19.50 -2.18
N PRO A 174 5.19 20.73 -2.65
CA PRO A 174 4.50 21.93 -2.16
C PRO A 174 3.03 22.00 -2.57
N SER A 175 2.55 21.13 -3.46
CA SER A 175 1.13 21.06 -3.83
C SER A 175 0.26 20.30 -2.82
N ILE A 176 0.88 19.54 -1.91
CA ILE A 176 0.18 18.75 -0.90
C ILE A 176 -0.26 19.64 0.25
N ARG A 177 -1.55 19.59 0.58
CA ARG A 177 -2.12 20.24 1.77
C ARG A 177 -1.94 19.33 2.98
N VAL A 178 -1.21 19.82 3.98
CA VAL A 178 -1.02 19.09 5.24
C VAL A 178 -1.74 19.80 6.39
N THR A 179 -2.59 19.07 7.09
CA THR A 179 -3.23 19.51 8.33
C THR A 179 -2.50 18.89 9.53
N SER A 180 -1.75 19.69 10.26
CA SER A 180 -1.04 19.26 11.47
C SER A 180 -1.99 19.24 12.69
N ARG A 181 -2.17 18.08 13.31
CA ARG A 181 -3.06 17.87 14.46
C ARG A 181 -2.23 17.44 15.68
N ASN A 182 -1.72 18.42 16.44
CA ASN A 182 -0.87 18.17 17.62
C ASN A 182 -1.67 17.65 18.83
N ARG A 183 -2.19 16.41 18.77
CA ARG A 183 -3.10 15.84 19.78
C ARG A 183 -3.03 14.32 19.82
N THR A 184 -3.22 13.74 21.01
CA THR A 184 -3.46 12.29 21.16
C THR A 184 -4.93 11.99 20.94
N ILE A 185 -5.23 10.97 20.14
CA ILE A 185 -6.59 10.45 19.97
C ILE A 185 -6.91 9.51 21.13
N ARG A 186 -7.91 9.87 21.94
CA ARG A 186 -8.31 9.10 23.13
C ARG A 186 -9.73 8.55 23.07
N THR A 187 -10.55 9.04 22.15
CA THR A 187 -11.95 8.65 22.03
C THR A 187 -12.36 8.54 20.57
N VAL A 188 -13.33 7.68 20.31
CA VAL A 188 -13.95 7.49 18.99
C VAL A 188 -14.57 8.79 18.48
N ALA A 189 -15.32 9.49 19.34
CA ALA A 189 -15.95 10.77 18.98
C ALA A 189 -14.95 11.82 18.49
N ALA A 190 -13.82 11.98 19.20
CA ALA A 190 -12.79 12.93 18.82
C ALA A 190 -12.13 12.57 17.48
N LEU A 191 -11.96 11.27 17.20
CA LEU A 191 -11.43 10.83 15.92
C LEU A 191 -12.42 11.08 14.78
N ARG A 192 -13.71 10.78 14.98
CA ARG A 192 -14.77 10.99 13.97
C ARG A 192 -14.84 12.43 13.48
N GLU A 193 -14.67 13.41 14.36
CA GLU A 193 -14.61 14.84 13.98
C GLU A 193 -13.44 15.15 13.05
N ILE A 194 -12.31 14.45 13.22
CA ILE A 194 -11.10 14.68 12.43
C ILE A 194 -11.21 14.01 11.06
N ILE A 195 -11.65 12.75 11.04
CA ILE A 195 -11.65 11.90 9.83
C ILE A 195 -12.88 12.08 8.94
N ALA A 196 -13.83 12.96 9.31
CA ALA A 196 -14.98 13.26 8.49
C ALA A 196 -14.56 13.75 7.09
N GLY A 197 -14.93 12.99 6.05
CA GLY A 197 -14.55 13.26 4.66
C GLY A 197 -13.11 12.85 4.30
N CYS A 198 -12.49 11.95 5.07
CA CYS A 198 -11.27 11.24 4.65
C CYS A 198 -11.65 10.03 3.78
N ASP A 199 -10.82 9.76 2.76
CA ASP A 199 -10.95 8.59 1.89
C ASP A 199 -10.24 7.36 2.49
N LEU A 200 -9.25 7.59 3.36
CA LEU A 200 -8.48 6.55 4.02
C LEU A 200 -7.97 7.02 5.39
N VAL A 201 -7.98 6.12 6.37
CA VAL A 201 -7.32 6.31 7.67
C VAL A 201 -6.27 5.24 7.89
N ILE A 202 -5.05 5.62 8.27
CA ILE A 202 -3.96 4.67 8.57
C ILE A 202 -3.57 4.84 10.03
N ASN A 203 -3.77 3.79 10.83
CA ASN A 203 -3.29 3.74 12.20
C ASN A 203 -1.82 3.27 12.24
N CYS A 204 -0.98 4.05 12.89
CA CYS A 204 0.42 3.78 13.18
C CYS A 204 0.78 4.12 14.64
N ALA A 205 -0.22 4.36 15.50
CA ALA A 205 -0.03 4.77 16.88
C ALA A 205 0.11 3.58 17.83
N ASP A 206 1.09 3.66 18.72
CA ASP A 206 1.34 2.70 19.82
C ASP A 206 0.83 3.18 21.17
N HIS A 207 0.49 4.47 21.30
CA HIS A 207 -0.01 5.07 22.54
C HIS A 207 -1.50 5.45 22.42
N PRO A 208 -2.35 5.20 23.45
CA PRO A 208 -2.03 4.70 24.80
C PRO A 208 -1.57 3.24 24.87
N THR A 209 -2.11 2.38 24.02
CA THR A 209 -1.56 1.06 23.68
C THR A 209 -1.89 0.78 22.21
N VAL A 210 -1.14 -0.11 21.57
CA VAL A 210 -1.40 -0.55 20.19
C VAL A 210 -2.85 -1.01 20.02
N THR A 211 -3.34 -1.84 20.94
CA THR A 211 -4.71 -2.39 20.89
C THR A 211 -5.75 -1.28 21.05
N LEU A 212 -5.60 -0.40 22.05
CA LEU A 212 -6.60 0.63 22.31
C LEU A 212 -6.64 1.69 21.20
N ALA A 213 -5.49 2.10 20.68
CA ALA A 213 -5.43 3.00 19.52
C ALA A 213 -6.11 2.36 18.30
N SER A 214 -5.83 1.07 18.05
CA SER A 214 -6.44 0.31 16.96
C SER A 214 -7.95 0.15 17.11
N ASP A 215 -8.45 -0.09 18.33
CA ASP A 215 -9.88 -0.17 18.61
C ASP A 215 -10.59 1.15 18.32
N ILE A 216 -10.02 2.27 18.79
CA ILE A 216 -10.59 3.60 18.56
C ILE A 216 -10.66 3.91 17.06
N VAL A 217 -9.57 3.63 16.32
CA VAL A 217 -9.54 3.86 14.87
C VAL A 217 -10.53 2.96 14.15
N ALA A 218 -10.52 1.65 14.43
CA ALA A 218 -11.40 0.70 13.77
C ALA A 218 -12.87 1.03 14.04
N GLU A 219 -13.25 1.33 15.28
CA GLU A 219 -14.62 1.69 15.64
C GLU A 219 -15.08 3.01 14.99
N ALA A 220 -14.20 4.02 14.95
CA ALA A 220 -14.51 5.28 14.27
C ALA A 220 -14.73 5.08 12.77
N CYS A 221 -13.81 4.38 12.10
CA CYS A 221 -13.83 4.20 10.65
C CYS A 221 -14.98 3.27 10.22
N MET A 222 -15.23 2.18 10.94
CA MET A 222 -16.36 1.27 10.66
C MET A 222 -17.70 2.00 10.77
N ALA A 223 -17.88 2.84 11.79
CA ALA A 223 -19.12 3.58 11.97
C ALA A 223 -19.34 4.69 10.91
N MET A 224 -18.27 5.15 10.26
CA MET A 224 -18.33 6.19 9.23
C MET A 224 -18.25 5.63 7.80
N GLY A 225 -18.07 4.32 7.63
CA GLY A 225 -17.87 3.69 6.32
C GLY A 225 -16.56 4.09 5.65
N ILE A 226 -15.53 4.45 6.42
CA ILE A 226 -14.25 4.91 5.88
C ILE A 226 -13.26 3.72 5.79
N PRO A 227 -12.66 3.46 4.61
CA PRO A 227 -11.56 2.52 4.47
C PRO A 227 -10.42 2.83 5.43
N HIS A 228 -9.83 1.82 6.04
CA HIS A 228 -8.73 2.04 6.99
C HIS A 228 -7.73 0.89 7.03
N ILE A 229 -6.49 1.22 7.39
CA ILE A 229 -5.43 0.25 7.63
C ILE A 229 -5.06 0.32 9.10
N VAL A 230 -5.19 -0.81 9.80
CA VAL A 230 -4.70 -0.95 11.16
C VAL A 230 -3.34 -1.64 11.10
N GLY A 231 -2.26 -0.86 11.11
CA GLY A 231 -0.90 -1.35 10.90
C GLY A 231 0.10 -0.90 11.97
N GLY A 232 1.32 -1.41 11.82
CA GLY A 232 2.47 -1.02 12.64
C GLY A 232 3.23 -2.22 13.17
N ALA A 233 4.55 -2.06 13.27
CA ALA A 233 5.44 -3.02 13.89
C ALA A 233 5.81 -2.52 15.29
N TYR A 234 5.47 -3.30 16.31
CA TYR A 234 5.64 -2.92 17.71
C TYR A 234 6.48 -3.98 18.43
N GLY A 235 7.69 -3.62 18.84
CA GLY A 235 8.57 -4.50 19.60
C GLY A 235 9.07 -5.73 18.83
N ALA A 236 8.89 -6.92 19.41
CA ALA A 236 9.48 -8.19 18.96
C ALA A 236 8.76 -8.86 17.77
N VAL A 237 7.82 -8.16 17.12
CA VAL A 237 7.11 -8.69 15.95
C VAL A 237 7.87 -8.30 14.69
N LEU A 238 8.17 -9.30 13.86
CA LEU A 238 8.79 -9.14 12.53
C LEU A 238 7.79 -8.49 11.55
N GLY A 239 7.48 -7.20 11.73
CA GLY A 239 6.69 -6.39 10.81
C GLY A 239 5.27 -6.90 10.53
N ALA A 240 4.24 -6.29 11.13
CA ALA A 240 2.87 -6.49 10.68
C ALA A 240 2.51 -5.42 9.64
N PRO A 241 2.32 -5.76 8.35
CA PRO A 241 1.90 -4.81 7.32
C PRO A 241 0.52 -4.19 7.63
N GLY A 242 -0.21 -4.77 8.59
CA GLY A 242 -1.49 -4.29 9.07
C GLY A 242 -2.65 -5.02 8.41
N VAL A 243 -3.85 -4.77 8.93
CA VAL A 243 -5.12 -5.26 8.36
C VAL A 243 -5.72 -4.13 7.53
N SER A 244 -5.84 -4.33 6.23
CA SER A 244 -6.59 -3.44 5.34
C SER A 244 -8.08 -3.75 5.45
N VAL A 245 -8.88 -2.74 5.77
CA VAL A 245 -10.31 -2.86 6.04
C VAL A 245 -11.10 -1.95 5.10
N ILE A 246 -11.95 -2.55 4.28
CA ILE A 246 -13.03 -1.88 3.55
C ILE A 246 -14.34 -2.24 4.28
N PRO A 247 -14.99 -1.28 4.97
CA PRO A 247 -16.19 -1.55 5.75
C PRO A 247 -17.29 -2.23 4.93
N GLY A 248 -17.75 -3.40 5.39
CA GLY A 248 -18.79 -4.19 4.71
C GLY A 248 -18.28 -5.15 3.64
N GLU A 249 -17.01 -5.07 3.24
CA GLU A 249 -16.45 -5.91 2.17
C GLU A 249 -15.35 -6.85 2.66
N THR A 250 -14.47 -6.39 3.55
CA THR A 250 -13.33 -7.19 4.04
C THR A 250 -13.41 -7.53 5.52
N VAL A 251 -12.56 -8.46 5.96
CA VAL A 251 -12.37 -8.79 7.37
C VAL A 251 -11.86 -7.55 8.13
N CYS A 252 -12.49 -7.22 9.25
CA CYS A 252 -12.11 -6.06 10.06
C CYS A 252 -11.14 -6.40 11.20
N TRP A 253 -10.58 -5.37 11.85
CA TRP A 253 -9.74 -5.47 13.03
C TRP A 253 -10.33 -6.33 14.16
N PHE A 254 -11.63 -6.15 14.47
CA PHE A 254 -12.28 -6.90 15.54
C PHE A 254 -12.42 -8.40 15.22
N CYS A 255 -12.66 -8.75 13.95
CA CYS A 255 -12.66 -10.15 13.50
C CYS A 255 -11.27 -10.79 13.69
N VAL A 256 -10.21 -10.11 13.25
CA VAL A 256 -8.83 -10.58 13.40
C VAL A 256 -8.47 -10.76 14.87
N ARG A 257 -8.80 -9.77 15.71
CA ARG A 257 -8.53 -9.82 17.15
C ARG A 257 -9.26 -10.97 17.84
N ALA A 258 -10.54 -11.18 17.54
CA ALA A 258 -11.31 -12.29 18.10
C ALA A 258 -10.70 -13.65 17.75
N THR A 259 -10.22 -13.81 16.51
CA THR A 259 -9.56 -15.04 16.06
C THR A 259 -8.19 -15.21 16.72
N ALA A 260 -7.37 -14.17 16.80
CA ALA A 260 -6.08 -14.22 17.49
C ALA A 260 -6.23 -14.63 18.95
N SER A 261 -7.20 -14.05 19.68
CA SER A 261 -7.48 -14.40 21.07
C SER A 261 -7.89 -15.87 21.24
N ARG A 262 -8.71 -16.40 20.32
CA ARG A 262 -9.08 -17.83 20.30
C ARG A 262 -7.88 -18.73 20.09
N CYS A 263 -7.06 -18.47 19.06
CA CYS A 263 -5.87 -19.27 18.78
C CYS A 263 -4.86 -19.27 19.93
N ILE A 264 -4.69 -18.14 20.62
CA ILE A 264 -3.82 -18.05 21.80
C ILE A 264 -4.39 -18.88 22.96
N ALA A 265 -5.70 -18.78 23.22
CA ALA A 265 -6.35 -19.55 24.28
C ALA A 265 -6.23 -21.07 24.04
N ASP A 266 -6.44 -21.51 22.79
CA ASP A 266 -6.29 -22.90 22.38
C ASP A 266 -4.84 -23.39 22.54
N SER A 267 -3.86 -22.58 22.12
CA SER A 267 -2.43 -22.92 22.19
C SER A 267 -1.90 -23.02 23.63
N LEU A 268 -2.53 -22.32 24.57
CA LEU A 268 -2.16 -22.32 25.99
C LEU A 268 -2.93 -23.37 26.81
N GLY A 269 -3.79 -24.18 26.18
CA GLY A 269 -4.57 -25.22 26.85
C GLY A 269 -5.63 -24.68 27.82
N PHE A 270 -6.01 -23.40 27.71
CA PHE A 270 -7.11 -22.82 28.46
C PHE A 270 -8.45 -23.27 27.87
N HIS A 271 -8.78 -24.56 28.02
CA HIS A 271 -10.14 -25.07 27.83
C HIS A 271 -10.91 -24.98 29.14
N GLN A 272 -11.17 -23.76 29.63
CA GLN A 272 -12.09 -23.57 30.74
C GLN A 272 -13.12 -22.53 30.36
N GLY A 273 -14.35 -23.01 30.19
CA GLY A 273 -15.61 -22.27 30.26
C GLY A 273 -15.68 -21.03 29.37
N ALA A 274 -16.58 -21.04 28.39
CA ALA A 274 -17.05 -19.83 27.75
C ALA A 274 -17.67 -18.86 28.79
N GLY A 275 -16.82 -18.17 29.55
CA GLY A 275 -17.12 -16.87 30.10
C GLY A 275 -17.22 -15.97 28.90
N SER A 276 -18.46 -15.64 28.54
CA SER A 276 -18.84 -14.66 27.52
C SER A 276 -17.72 -13.65 27.30
N LEU A 277 -17.04 -13.75 26.15
CA LEU A 277 -16.40 -12.60 25.54
C LEU A 277 -17.45 -11.49 25.58
N ASP A 278 -17.08 -10.37 26.20
CA ASP A 278 -17.95 -9.22 26.42
C ASP A 278 -18.89 -9.02 25.21
N PRO A 279 -20.21 -9.21 25.36
CA PRO A 279 -21.16 -9.09 24.25
C PRO A 279 -21.23 -7.65 23.69
N GLY A 280 -20.52 -6.69 24.29
CA GLY A 280 -20.47 -5.29 23.87
C GLY A 280 -19.73 -5.01 22.55
N VAL A 281 -18.94 -5.93 22.00
CA VAL A 281 -18.30 -5.76 20.68
C VAL A 281 -18.79 -6.82 19.70
N ALA A 282 -20.12 -6.90 19.54
CA ALA A 282 -20.69 -7.48 18.34
C ALA A 282 -20.16 -6.69 17.14
N CYS A 283 -19.27 -7.29 16.34
CA CYS A 283 -18.87 -6.74 15.05
C CYS A 283 -20.16 -6.52 14.24
N ALA A 284 -20.50 -5.28 13.89
CA ALA A 284 -21.62 -5.01 12.98
C ALA A 284 -21.50 -5.81 11.66
N CYS A 285 -20.25 -6.07 11.28
CA CYS A 285 -19.78 -6.96 10.22
C CYS A 285 -20.29 -8.41 10.30
N CYS A 286 -20.51 -8.95 11.50
CA CYS A 286 -21.05 -10.31 11.73
C CYS A 286 -22.56 -10.32 11.94
N SER A 287 -23.21 -9.15 11.86
CA SER A 287 -24.63 -8.96 12.22
C SER A 287 -25.52 -8.67 11.00
N SER A 288 -24.95 -8.63 9.80
CA SER A 288 -25.70 -8.55 8.54
C SER A 288 -25.56 -9.88 7.79
N PRO A 289 -26.67 -10.45 7.29
CA PRO A 289 -26.72 -11.81 6.73
C PRO A 289 -25.94 -11.95 5.42
#